data_AF-A0A182UDD8-F1
#
_entry.id   AF-A0A182UDD8-F1
#
_cell.length_a   1.000
_cell.length_b   1.000
_cell.length_c   1.000
_cell.angle_alpha   90.00
_cell.angle_beta   90.00
_cell.angle_gamma   90.00
#
_symmetry.space_group_name_H-M   'P 1'
#
loop_
_entity.id
_entity.type
_entity.pdbx_description
1 polymer ?
#
loop_
_entity_poly.entity_id
_entity_poly.type
_entity_poly.pdbx_seq_one_letter_code
_entity_poly.pdbx_strand_id
1 'polypeptide(L)'
;MSAKVETKSKGTFQPDSDVHITYEDQMKINKFANYNAKVEDLKEELRIKQNELKNLEEAGDEIELLDDDVRIPFLMGDVFLSHDQAKTIELLAEAKERKKKEINGIQQTSRDLQQKMSDLKGYLYGRFGSNIHLENDE
;
A
#
# COMPACT_ATOMS: atom_id res chain seq x y z
N MET A 1 -42.53 -24.52 48.88
CA MET A 1 -41.76 -25.45 48.05
C MET A 1 -40.65 -24.66 47.39
N SER A 2 -39.42 -24.83 47.86
CA SER A 2 -38.29 -23.95 47.57
C SER A 2 -37.65 -24.29 46.22
N ALA A 3 -37.29 -23.22 45.50
CA ALA A 3 -36.55 -23.24 44.25
C ALA A 3 -35.24 -24.02 44.36
N LYS A 4 -34.91 -24.80 43.32
CA LYS A 4 -33.54 -25.16 42.98
C LYS A 4 -33.26 -24.75 41.55
N VAL A 5 -32.39 -23.76 41.46
CA VAL A 5 -31.68 -23.30 40.27
C VAL A 5 -30.68 -24.40 39.88
N GLU A 6 -30.72 -24.86 38.62
CA GLU A 6 -29.61 -25.57 37.99
C GLU A 6 -29.20 -24.84 36.71
N THR A 7 -28.40 -23.79 36.88
CA THR A 7 -27.53 -23.24 35.85
C THR A 7 -26.37 -24.22 35.64
N LYS A 8 -26.46 -25.08 34.61
CA LYS A 8 -25.28 -25.78 34.10
C LYS A 8 -24.57 -24.90 33.09
N SER A 9 -23.66 -24.08 33.61
CA SER A 9 -22.49 -23.60 32.88
C SER A 9 -21.74 -24.80 32.29
N LYS A 10 -21.84 -24.99 30.97
CA LYS A 10 -20.83 -25.72 30.19
C LYS A 10 -19.97 -24.70 29.46
N GLY A 11 -19.22 -23.91 30.24
CA GLY A 11 -17.97 -23.35 29.75
C GLY A 11 -16.98 -24.51 29.63
N THR A 12 -16.86 -25.08 28.44
CA THR A 12 -15.71 -25.93 28.10
C THR A 12 -14.48 -25.02 28.09
N PHE A 13 -13.77 -24.97 29.23
CA PHE A 13 -12.39 -24.51 29.25
C PHE A 13 -11.60 -25.51 28.38
N GLN A 14 -11.39 -25.13 27.12
CA GLN A 14 -10.39 -25.77 26.30
C GLN A 14 -9.05 -25.40 26.93
N PRO A 15 -8.23 -26.38 27.34
CA PRO A 15 -6.89 -26.08 27.80
C PRO A 15 -6.20 -25.34 26.66
N ASP A 16 -5.58 -24.20 26.98
CA ASP A 16 -4.71 -23.49 26.05
C ASP A 16 -3.90 -24.55 25.30
N SER A 17 -4.17 -24.65 24.00
CA SER A 17 -3.34 -25.46 23.13
C SER A 17 -2.00 -24.77 23.23
N ASP A 18 -1.07 -25.34 24.01
CA ASP A 18 0.24 -24.77 24.26
C ASP A 18 0.98 -24.83 22.90
N VAL A 19 0.72 -23.81 22.09
CA VAL A 19 1.19 -23.74 20.73
C VAL A 19 2.69 -23.54 20.83
N HIS A 20 3.43 -24.60 20.54
CA HIS A 20 4.87 -24.51 20.44
C HIS A 20 5.26 -23.70 19.20
N ILE A 21 5.60 -22.43 19.41
CA ILE A 21 6.12 -21.54 18.38
C ILE A 21 7.61 -21.85 18.18
N THR A 22 7.97 -22.29 16.97
CA THR A 22 9.38 -22.50 16.62
C THR A 22 10.05 -21.18 16.22
N TYR A 23 11.38 -21.13 16.26
CA TYR A 23 12.13 -19.97 15.75
C TYR A 23 11.78 -19.66 14.29
N GLU A 24 11.63 -20.69 13.44
CA GLU A 24 11.26 -20.50 12.04
C GLU A 24 9.87 -19.88 11.88
N ASP A 25 8.92 -20.23 12.75
CA ASP A 25 7.59 -19.64 12.72
C ASP A 25 7.60 -18.18 13.15
N GLN A 26 8.35 -17.85 14.22
CA GLN A 26 8.52 -16.45 14.63
C GLN A 26 9.19 -15.62 13.53
N MET A 27 10.17 -16.19 12.81
CA MET A 27 10.77 -15.52 11.65
C MET A 27 9.77 -15.26 10.54
N LYS A 28 8.83 -16.19 10.28
CA LYS A 28 7.73 -15.99 9.32
C LYS A 28 6.75 -14.92 9.80
N ILE A 29 6.41 -14.88 11.08
CA ILE A 29 5.57 -13.84 11.68
C ILE A 29 6.21 -12.46 11.51
N ASN A 30 7.50 -12.33 11.82
CA ASN A 30 8.24 -11.08 11.64
C ASN A 30 8.29 -10.67 10.16
N LYS A 31 8.46 -11.63 9.25
CA LYS A 31 8.41 -11.37 7.80
C LYS A 31 7.06 -10.87 7.35
N PHE A 32 5.97 -11.44 7.88
CA PHE A 32 4.61 -11.00 7.60
C PHE A 32 4.39 -9.55 8.04
N ALA A 33 4.77 -9.22 9.28
CA ALA A 33 4.67 -7.85 9.80
C ALA A 33 5.47 -6.84 8.94
N ASN A 34 6.69 -7.21 8.52
CA ASN A 34 7.51 -6.37 7.65
C ASN A 34 6.91 -6.19 6.26
N TYR A 35 6.38 -7.25 5.64
CA TYR A 35 5.71 -7.11 4.35
C TYR A 35 4.46 -6.25 4.45
N ASN A 36 3.73 -6.36 5.55
CA ASN A 36 2.56 -5.55 5.78
C ASN A 36 2.88 -4.06 5.87
N ALA A 37 3.86 -3.70 6.70
CA ALA A 37 4.34 -2.32 6.80
C ALA A 37 4.78 -1.79 5.43
N LYS A 38 5.52 -2.60 4.67
CA LYS A 38 5.97 -2.23 3.32
C LYS A 38 4.82 -2.05 2.33
N VAL A 39 3.74 -2.84 2.42
CA VAL A 39 2.57 -2.68 1.56
C VAL A 39 1.85 -1.38 1.88
N GLU A 40 1.71 -1.01 3.16
CA GLU A 40 1.15 0.29 3.56
C GLU A 40 2.00 1.47 3.08
N ASP A 41 3.33 1.39 3.24
CA ASP A 41 4.25 2.42 2.71
C ASP A 41 4.09 2.57 1.19
N LEU A 42 4.00 1.46 0.45
CA LEU A 42 3.80 1.47 -1.00
C LEU A 42 2.42 1.99 -1.41
N LYS A 43 1.37 1.78 -0.61
CA LYS A 43 0.04 2.35 -0.85
C LYS A 43 0.07 3.87 -0.72
N GLU A 44 0.75 4.39 0.31
CA GLU A 44 0.89 5.84 0.48
C GLU A 44 1.76 6.46 -0.62
N GLU A 45 2.88 5.83 -0.98
CA GLU A 45 3.70 6.28 -2.10
C GLU A 45 2.92 6.29 -3.42
N LEU A 46 2.10 5.26 -3.66
CA LEU A 46 1.22 5.19 -4.82
C LEU A 46 0.22 6.35 -4.84
N ARG A 47 -0.41 6.66 -3.70
CA ARG A 47 -1.35 7.78 -3.56
C ARG A 47 -0.67 9.12 -3.87
N ILE A 48 0.53 9.34 -3.34
CA ILE A 48 1.32 10.55 -3.61
C ILE A 48 1.60 10.68 -5.11
N LYS A 49 2.12 9.62 -5.75
CA LYS A 49 2.44 9.66 -7.19
C LYS A 49 1.22 9.81 -8.08
N GLN A 50 0.07 9.26 -7.69
CA GLN A 50 -1.20 9.46 -8.40
C GLN A 50 -1.65 10.92 -8.33
N ASN A 51 -1.51 11.57 -7.17
CA ASN A 51 -1.78 12.99 -7.03
C ASN A 51 -0.80 13.84 -7.85
N GLU A 52 0.49 13.51 -7.86
CA GLU A 52 1.47 14.19 -8.72
C GLU A 52 1.11 14.06 -10.21
N LEU A 53 0.67 12.88 -10.66
CA LEU A 53 0.22 12.67 -12.04
C LEU A 53 -1.00 13.54 -12.37
N LYS A 54 -1.98 13.60 -11.47
CA LYS A 54 -3.17 14.45 -11.62
C LYS A 54 -2.78 15.92 -11.71
N ASN A 55 -1.88 16.38 -10.85
CA ASN A 55 -1.38 17.76 -10.88
C ASN A 55 -0.66 18.08 -12.21
N LEU A 56 0.06 17.12 -12.81
CA LEU A 56 0.69 17.30 -14.12
C LEU A 56 -0.33 17.34 -15.27
N GLU A 57 -1.45 16.63 -15.14
CA GLU A 57 -2.55 16.68 -16.09
C GLU A 57 -3.26 18.03 -16.02
N GLU A 58 -3.65 18.46 -14.80
CA GLU A 58 -4.28 19.77 -14.56
C GLU A 58 -3.37 20.93 -14.99
N ALA A 59 -2.07 20.87 -14.71
CA ALA A 59 -1.12 21.89 -15.16
C ALA A 59 -1.02 21.96 -16.70
N GLY A 60 -1.14 20.82 -17.39
CA GLY A 60 -1.18 20.78 -18.85
C GLY A 60 -2.41 21.51 -19.40
N ASP A 61 -3.58 21.21 -18.84
CA ASP A 61 -4.85 21.82 -19.24
C ASP A 61 -4.84 23.33 -19.02
N GLU A 62 -4.28 23.81 -17.90
CA GLU A 62 -4.12 25.25 -17.63
C GLU A 62 -3.12 25.93 -18.58
N ILE A 63 -2.05 25.23 -18.96
CA ILE A 63 -1.06 25.74 -19.91
C ILE A 63 -1.66 25.91 -21.30
N GLU A 64 -2.56 25.02 -21.74
CA GLU A 64 -3.24 25.12 -23.03
C GLU A 64 -4.14 26.37 -23.15
N LEU A 65 -4.56 26.95 -22.02
CA LEU A 65 -5.36 28.18 -21.98
C LEU A 65 -4.52 29.47 -22.02
N LEU A 66 -3.19 29.36 -21.93
CA LEU A 66 -2.28 30.51 -22.01
C LEU A 66 -2.07 30.97 -23.45
N ASP A 67 -1.78 32.26 -23.60
CA ASP A 67 -1.38 32.84 -24.88
C ASP A 67 0.01 32.31 -25.32
N ASP A 68 0.19 32.11 -26.63
CA ASP A 68 1.41 31.50 -27.23
C ASP A 68 2.72 32.28 -26.95
N ASP A 69 2.62 33.56 -26.56
CA ASP A 69 3.77 34.44 -26.28
C ASP A 69 4.26 34.37 -24.82
N VAL A 70 3.52 33.65 -23.95
CA VAL A 70 3.88 33.48 -22.54
C VAL A 70 5.01 32.45 -22.39
N ARG A 71 6.04 32.84 -21.62
CA ARG A 71 7.13 31.94 -21.21
C ARG A 71 6.78 31.25 -19.90
N ILE A 72 6.78 29.92 -19.90
CA ILE A 72 6.37 29.10 -18.77
C ILE A 72 7.61 28.55 -18.05
N PRO A 73 7.80 28.84 -16.76
CA PRO A 73 8.90 28.26 -15.98
C PRO A 73 8.60 26.79 -15.66
N PHE A 74 9.44 25.89 -16.14
CA PHE A 74 9.37 24.45 -15.88
C PHE A 74 10.46 24.02 -14.89
N LEU A 75 10.10 23.33 -13.81
CA LEU A 75 11.04 22.82 -12.81
C LEU A 75 11.78 21.59 -13.34
N MET A 76 13.11 21.64 -13.33
CA MET A 76 13.97 20.51 -13.68
C MET A 76 15.03 20.33 -12.58
N GLY A 77 14.88 19.30 -11.75
CA GLY A 77 15.70 19.14 -10.55
C GLY A 77 15.45 20.29 -9.59
N ASP A 78 16.48 21.12 -9.36
CA ASP A 78 16.44 22.25 -8.42
C ASP A 78 16.38 23.63 -9.11
N VAL A 79 16.24 23.65 -10.45
CA VAL A 79 16.23 24.90 -11.24
C VAL A 79 14.99 25.02 -12.11
N PHE A 80 14.56 26.25 -12.37
CA PHE A 80 13.49 26.55 -13.32
C PHE A 80 14.05 27.00 -14.66
N LEU A 81 13.54 26.42 -15.74
CA LEU A 81 13.87 26.80 -17.12
C LEU A 81 12.60 27.28 -17.82
N SER A 82 12.64 28.49 -18.36
CA SER A 82 11.52 29.08 -19.08
C SER A 82 11.47 28.56 -20.52
N HIS A 83 10.33 27.96 -20.89
CA HIS A 83 10.06 27.43 -22.23
C HIS A 83 8.84 28.11 -22.85
N ASP A 84 8.62 27.91 -24.15
CA ASP A 84 7.34 28.22 -24.77
C ASP A 84 6.30 27.15 -24.43
N GLN A 85 5.05 27.42 -24.77
CA GLN A 85 3.93 26.53 -24.50
C GLN A 85 4.12 25.15 -25.13
N ALA A 86 4.47 25.09 -26.42
CA ALA A 86 4.66 23.84 -27.15
C ALA A 86 5.72 22.94 -26.49
N LYS A 87 6.87 23.52 -26.12
CA LYS A 87 7.94 22.76 -25.46
C LYS A 87 7.55 22.34 -24.05
N THR A 88 6.81 23.17 -23.32
CA THR A 88 6.35 22.84 -21.97
C THR A 88 5.37 21.67 -21.99
N ILE A 89 4.44 21.64 -22.96
CA ILE A 89 3.51 20.52 -23.15
C ILE A 89 4.25 19.21 -23.47
N GLU A 90 5.28 19.26 -24.31
CA GLU A 90 6.14 18.10 -24.59
C GLU A 90 6.84 17.58 -23.33
N LEU A 91 7.44 18.48 -22.53
CA LEU A 91 8.12 18.12 -21.28
C LEU A 91 7.14 17.55 -20.23
N LEU A 92 5.92 18.09 -20.16
CA LEU A 92 4.86 17.55 -19.32
C LEU A 92 4.42 16.16 -19.76
N ALA A 93 4.30 15.90 -21.07
CA ALA A 93 3.97 14.59 -21.59
C ALA A 93 5.03 13.54 -21.19
N GLU A 94 6.32 13.89 -21.31
CA GLU A 94 7.40 13.02 -20.85
C GLU A 94 7.36 12.79 -19.33
N ALA A 95 7.10 13.84 -18.54
CA ALA A 95 6.98 13.73 -17.09
C ALA A 95 5.82 12.82 -16.66
N LYS A 96 4.66 12.96 -17.32
CA LYS A 96 3.49 12.09 -17.12
C LYS A 96 3.81 10.63 -17.43
N GLU A 97 4.51 10.35 -18.54
CA GLU A 97 4.88 8.99 -18.91
C GLU A 97 5.88 8.37 -17.92
N ARG A 98 6.87 9.15 -17.45
CA ARG A 98 7.78 8.69 -16.37
C ARG A 98 7.00 8.35 -15.10
N LYS A 99 6.08 9.21 -14.68
CA LYS A 99 5.24 8.97 -13.49
C LYS A 99 4.34 7.75 -13.64
N LYS A 100 3.73 7.54 -14.81
CA LYS A 100 2.94 6.32 -15.11
C LYS A 100 3.78 5.05 -14.98
N LYS A 101 5.04 5.06 -15.45
CA LYS A 101 5.95 3.92 -15.28
C LYS A 101 6.31 3.66 -13.81
N GLU A 102 6.59 4.71 -13.03
CA GLU A 102 6.83 4.59 -11.58
C GLU A 102 5.62 3.99 -10.85
N ILE A 103 4.42 4.50 -11.14
CA ILE A 103 3.14 4.01 -10.60
C ILE A 103 2.96 2.52 -10.92
N ASN A 104 3.16 2.11 -12.18
CA ASN A 104 3.05 0.72 -12.58
C ASN A 104 4.07 -0.18 -11.85
N GLY A 105 5.30 0.29 -11.65
CA GLY A 105 6.33 -0.43 -10.91
C GLY A 105 5.96 -0.65 -9.43
N ILE A 106 5.41 0.37 -8.78
CA ILE A 106 4.93 0.27 -7.39
C ILE A 106 3.73 -0.68 -7.30
N GLN A 107 2.78 -0.58 -8.22
CA GLN A 107 1.63 -1.49 -8.28
C GLN A 107 2.06 -2.95 -8.45
N GLN A 108 3.02 -3.22 -9.33
CA GLN A 108 3.55 -4.57 -9.52
C GLN A 108 4.24 -5.07 -8.24
N THR A 109 5.09 -4.24 -7.63
CA THR A 109 5.77 -4.60 -6.37
C THR A 109 4.79 -4.86 -5.24
N SER A 110 3.73 -4.05 -5.14
CA SER A 110 2.67 -4.21 -4.15
C SER A 110 1.91 -5.53 -4.35
N ARG A 111 1.54 -5.87 -5.61
CA ARG A 111 0.92 -7.17 -5.93
C ARG A 111 1.81 -8.35 -5.57
N ASP A 112 3.10 -8.28 -5.90
CA ASP A 112 4.06 -9.35 -5.58
C ASP A 112 4.21 -9.55 -4.05
N LEU A 113 4.18 -8.46 -3.28
CA LEU A 113 4.22 -8.52 -1.82
C LEU A 113 2.92 -9.07 -1.23
N GLN A 114 1.76 -8.64 -1.77
CA GLN A 114 0.45 -9.17 -1.36
C GLN A 114 0.33 -10.67 -1.62
N GLN A 115 0.85 -11.17 -2.76
CA GLN A 115 0.89 -12.61 -3.03
C GLN A 115 1.75 -13.35 -2.00
N LYS A 116 2.96 -12.85 -1.73
CA LYS A 116 3.85 -13.42 -0.71
C LYS A 116 3.23 -13.40 0.69
N MET A 117 2.49 -12.35 1.02
CA MET A 117 1.75 -12.24 2.28
C MET A 117 0.61 -13.24 2.35
N SER A 118 -0.14 -13.46 1.26
CA SER A 118 -1.23 -14.45 1.20
C SER A 118 -0.72 -15.87 1.46
N ASP A 119 0.38 -16.24 0.81
CA ASP A 119 1.02 -17.56 1.00
C ASP A 119 1.47 -17.75 2.45
N LEU A 120 2.05 -16.70 3.04
CA LEU A 120 2.53 -16.69 4.42
C LEU A 120 1.37 -16.71 5.44
N LYS A 121 0.28 -15.99 5.15
CA LYS A 121 -0.97 -16.00 5.92
C LYS A 121 -1.56 -17.41 5.94
N GLY A 122 -1.67 -18.07 4.78
CA GLY A 122 -2.14 -19.45 4.67
C GLY A 122 -1.29 -20.44 5.48
N TYR A 123 0.04 -20.31 5.39
CA TYR A 123 0.96 -21.13 6.19
C TYR A 123 0.74 -20.94 7.70
N LEU A 124 0.68 -19.69 8.16
CA LEU A 124 0.56 -19.37 9.57
C LEU A 124 -0.81 -19.77 10.14
N TYR A 125 -1.92 -19.53 9.44
CA TYR A 125 -3.24 -20.01 9.87
C TYR A 125 -3.35 -21.54 9.83
N GLY A 126 -2.72 -22.21 8.86
CA GLY A 126 -2.67 -23.68 8.82
C GLY A 126 -1.88 -24.27 10.00
N ARG A 127 -0.87 -23.55 10.50
CA ARG A 127 -0.02 -23.99 11.61
C ARG A 127 -0.59 -23.64 12.99
N PHE A 128 -1.18 -22.47 13.13
CA PHE A 128 -1.59 -21.88 14.41
C PHE A 128 -3.10 -21.79 14.61
N GLY A 129 -3.90 -21.93 13.54
CA GLY A 129 -5.35 -21.89 13.60
C GLY A 129 -5.87 -20.59 14.21
N SER A 130 -6.76 -20.72 15.19
CA SER A 130 -7.32 -19.59 15.95
C SER A 130 -6.36 -18.93 16.93
N ASN A 131 -5.15 -19.47 17.12
CA ASN A 131 -4.17 -18.95 18.08
C ASN A 131 -3.27 -17.85 17.49
N ILE A 132 -3.49 -17.46 16.23
CA ILE A 132 -2.78 -16.34 15.60
C ILE A 132 -3.75 -15.34 14.98
N HIS A 133 -3.45 -14.06 15.15
CA HIS A 133 -4.19 -12.96 14.55
C HIS A 133 -3.26 -12.18 13.62
N LEU A 134 -3.54 -12.25 12.32
CA LEU A 134 -2.73 -11.66 11.24
C LEU A 134 -3.55 -10.66 10.40
N GLU A 135 -4.75 -10.32 10.85
CA GLU A 135 -5.54 -9.27 10.22
C GLU A 135 -4.95 -7.92 10.65
N ASN A 136 -4.79 -7.00 9.71
CA ASN A 136 -4.93 -5.59 10.07
C ASN A 136 -6.40 -5.29 9.80
N ASP A 137 -7.12 -4.90 10.83
CA ASP A 137 -8.36 -4.18 10.63
C ASP A 137 -8.00 -2.84 9.98
N GLU A 138 -7.99 -2.79 8.63
CA GLU A 138 -8.38 -1.69 7.73
C GLU A 138 -8.01 -1.95 6.25
#